data_AF-A0AAX4HCS8-F1
#
_entry.id   AF-A0AAX4HCS8-F1
#
_cell.length_a   1.000
_cell.length_b   1.000
_cell.length_c   1.000
_cell.angle_alpha   90.00
_cell.angle_beta   90.00
_cell.angle_gamma   90.00
#
_symmetry.space_group_name_H-M   'P 1'
#
loop_
_entity.id
_entity.type
_entity.pdbx_description
1 polymer ?
#
loop_
_entity_poly.entity_id
_entity_poly.type
_entity_poly.pdbx_seq_one_letter_code
_entity_poly.pdbx_strand_id
1 'polypeptide(L)' 'MIWGGAAAAGVATFTDGVPLFKNTFYTKIPYFGSHWEYNPDPEDVPV' A
#
# COMPACT_ATOMS: atom_id res chain seq x y z
N MET A 1 4.84 8.70 21.45
CA MET A 1 5.16 7.28 21.70
C MET A 1 5.94 6.73 20.51
N ILE A 2 7.27 6.74 20.58
CA ILE A 2 8.16 6.41 19.44
C ILE A 2 8.05 4.93 19.06
N TRP A 3 7.97 4.05 20.05
CA TRP A 3 7.85 2.60 19.85
C TRP A 3 6.56 2.18 19.14
N GLY A 4 5.44 2.85 19.41
CA GLY A 4 4.18 2.58 18.71
C GLY A 4 4.26 2.92 17.22
N GLY A 5 4.91 4.04 16.88
CA GLY A 5 5.16 4.42 15.48
C GLY A 5 6.12 3.45 14.78
N ALA A 6 7.20 3.03 15.46
CA ALA A 6 8.14 2.05 14.92
C ALA A 6 7.48 0.68 14.66
N ALA A 7 6.62 0.23 15.56
CA ALA A 7 5.84 -1.00 15.37
C ALA A 7 4.88 -0.88 14.18
N ALA A 8 4.17 0.24 14.05
CA ALA A 8 3.28 0.48 12.91
C ALA A 8 4.03 0.52 11.57
N ALA A 9 5.22 1.15 11.52
CA ALA A 9 6.07 1.15 10.33
C ALA A 9 6.59 -0.25 9.99
N GLY A 10 6.95 -1.04 11.01
CA GLY A 10 7.33 -2.45 10.83
C GLY A 10 6.19 -3.27 10.23
N VAL A 11 4.99 -3.19 10.81
CA VAL A 11 3.79 -3.85 10.25
C VAL A 11 3.59 -3.41 8.81
N ALA A 12 3.65 -2.10 8.53
CA ALA A 12 3.45 -1.59 7.19
C ALA A 12 4.42 -2.17 6.16
N THR A 13 5.69 -2.33 6.56
CA THR A 13 6.72 -2.93 5.70
C THR A 13 6.45 -4.41 5.41
N PHE A 14 6.02 -5.18 6.41
CA PHE A 14 5.74 -6.62 6.23
C PHE A 14 4.39 -6.89 5.55
N THR A 15 3.41 -5.99 5.67
CA THR A 15 2.10 -6.12 5.01
C THR A 15 2.01 -5.40 3.67
N ASP A 16 3.12 -4.88 3.17
CA ASP A 16 3.17 -4.16 1.90
C ASP A 16 2.68 -5.03 0.73
N GLY A 17 2.92 -6.33 0.75
CA GLY A 17 2.43 -7.27 -0.29
C GLY A 17 0.94 -7.62 -0.21
N VAL A 18 0.21 -7.23 0.85
CA VAL A 18 -1.17 -7.67 1.08
C VAL A 18 -2.17 -6.70 0.43
N PRO A 19 -2.96 -7.12 -0.58
CA PRO A 19 -3.85 -6.22 -1.32
C PRO A 19 -4.86 -5.48 -0.43
N LEU A 20 -5.36 -6.15 0.62
CA LEU A 20 -6.29 -5.56 1.58
C LEU A 20 -5.68 -4.37 2.34
N PHE A 21 -4.40 -4.47 2.74
CA PHE A 21 -3.72 -3.39 3.44
C PHE A 21 -3.39 -2.22 2.50
N LYS A 22 -2.97 -2.51 1.27
CA LYS A 22 -2.77 -1.51 0.21
C LYS A 22 -4.03 -0.66 0.02
N ASN A 23 -5.17 -1.30 -0.25
CA ASN A 23 -6.43 -0.62 -0.55
C ASN A 23 -7.05 0.11 0.65
N THR A 24 -6.77 -0.35 1.87
CA THR A 24 -7.39 0.20 3.08
C THR A 24 -6.59 1.34 3.70
N PHE A 25 -5.25 1.19 3.73
CA PHE A 25 -4.35 2.08 4.46
C PHE A 25 -3.38 2.84 3.55
N TYR A 26 -2.72 2.17 2.59
CA TYR A 26 -1.62 2.80 1.85
C TYR A 26 -2.09 3.70 0.71
N THR A 27 -3.15 3.34 -0.01
CA THR A 27 -3.75 4.20 -1.06
C THR A 27 -4.28 5.54 -0.53
N LYS A 28 -4.53 5.62 0.78
CA LYS A 28 -5.02 6.84 1.45
C LYS A 28 -3.90 7.77 1.91
N ILE A 29 -2.64 7.37 1.76
CA ILE A 29 -1.50 8.21 2.14
C ILE A 29 -1.39 9.34 1.09
N PRO A 30 -1.55 10.61 1.46
CA PRO A 30 -1.42 11.71 0.51
C PRO A 30 -0.02 11.71 -0.11
N TYR A 31 0.05 12.00 -1.41
CA TYR A 31 1.26 11.98 -2.26
C TYR A 31 1.90 10.61 -2.55
N PHE A 32 1.74 9.59 -1.71
CA PHE A 32 2.34 8.27 -1.92
C PHE A 32 1.33 7.16 -2.26
N GLY A 33 0.03 7.38 -2.04
CA GLY A 33 -0.99 6.35 -2.22
C GLY A 33 -1.10 5.76 -3.63
N SER A 34 -0.79 6.56 -4.65
CA SER A 34 -0.75 6.11 -6.05
C SER A 34 0.36 5.10 -6.34
N HIS A 35 1.38 4.96 -5.48
CA HIS A 35 2.41 3.92 -5.62
C HIS A 35 1.83 2.50 -5.54
N TRP A 36 0.73 2.33 -4.80
CA TRP A 36 0.09 1.04 -4.57
C TRP A 36 -1.15 0.81 -5.43
N GLU A 37 -1.53 1.79 -6.25
CA GLU A 37 -2.64 1.63 -7.20
C GLU A 37 -2.18 0.81 -8.41
N TYR A 38 -2.69 -0.41 -8.52
CA TYR A 38 -2.51 -1.24 -9.70
C TYR A 38 -3.54 -0.82 -10.75
N ASN A 39 -3.16 0.13 -11.61
CA ASN A 39 -3.93 0.55 -12.77
C ASN A 39 -3.13 0.29 -14.07
N PRO A 40 -2.93 -0.99 -14.45
CA PRO A 40 -2.35 -1.30 -15.75
C PRO A 40 -3.29 -0.81 -16.86
N ASP A 41 -2.72 -0.43 -18.00
CA ASP A 41 -3.55 -0.12 -19.16
C ASP A 41 -4.33 -1.38 -19.56
N PRO A 42 -5.65 -1.28 -19.80
CA PRO A 42 -6.50 -2.44 -20.06
C PRO A 42 -6.10 -3.19 -21.35
N GLU A 43 -5.30 -2.58 -22.22
CA GLU A 43 -4.72 -3.19 -23.42
C GLU A 43 -3.51 -4.09 -23.12
N ASP A 44 -2.85 -3.91 -21.97
CA ASP A 44 -1.65 -4.65 -21.54
C ASP A 44 -1.96 -5.82 -20.59
N VAL A 45 -3.22 -5.96 -20.16
CA VAL A 45 -3.66 -7.06 -19.30
C VAL A 45 -4.28 -8.17 -20.16
N PRO A 46 -3.61 -9.33 -20.30
CA PRO A 46 -4.27 -10.48 -20.92
C PRO A 46 -5.42 -10.96 -20.01
N VAL A 47 -6.64 -10.86 -20.52
CA VAL A 47 -7.86 -11.44 -19.92
C VAL A 47 -7.96 -12.94 -20.11
#